data_AF-Q6BXM0-F1
#
_entry.id   AF-Q6BXM0-F1
#
_cell.length_a   1.000
_cell.length_b   1.000
_cell.length_c   1.000
_cell.angle_alpha   90.00
_cell.angle_beta   90.00
_cell.angle_gamma   90.00
#
_symmetry.space_group_name_H-M   'P 1'
#
loop_
_entity.id
_entity.type
_entity.pdbx_description
1 polymer ?
#
loop_
_entity_poly.entity_id
_entity_poly.type
_entity_poly.pdbx_seq_one_letter_code
_entity_poly.pdbx_strand_id
1 'polypeptide(L)' 'MPADIPKSVVQKLVFFTAAMIICPVATFFICQYLFSNNAIISGGVSALVANIVLIGYVVAAFMEDTTEQEPEETKKSR' A
#
# COMPACT_ATOMS: atom_id res chain seq x y z
N MET A 1 24.35 3.52 -14.99
CA MET A 1 23.24 4.49 -14.86
C MET A 1 22.49 4.06 -13.61
N PRO A 2 22.37 4.87 -12.55
CA PRO A 2 21.33 4.59 -11.56
C PRO A 2 20.04 4.53 -12.37
N ALA A 3 19.36 3.39 -12.37
CA ALA A 3 18.05 3.32 -13.01
C ALA A 3 17.22 4.40 -12.31
N ASP A 4 16.85 5.45 -13.03
CA ASP A 4 16.02 6.51 -12.48
C ASP A 4 14.65 5.90 -12.19
N ILE A 5 14.50 5.36 -10.97
CA ILE A 5 13.28 4.69 -10.56
C ILE A 5 12.21 5.77 -10.45
N PRO A 6 11.04 5.60 -11.11
CA PRO A 6 9.96 6.56 -11.03
C PRO A 6 9.58 6.80 -9.57
N LYS A 7 9.58 8.08 -9.16
CA LYS A 7 9.24 8.45 -7.78
C LYS A 7 7.81 8.03 -7.42
N SER A 8 6.92 7.95 -8.41
CA SER A 8 5.55 7.46 -8.27
C SER A 8 5.51 6.01 -7.77
N VAL A 9 6.30 5.12 -8.38
CA VAL A 9 6.40 3.70 -7.99
C VAL A 9 6.91 3.56 -6.56
N VAL A 10 8.00 4.28 -6.23
CA VAL A 10 8.57 4.26 -4.87
C VAL A 10 7.55 4.75 -3.83
N GLN A 11 6.84 5.84 -4.14
CA GLN A 11 5.82 6.38 -3.25
C GLN A 11 4.67 5.40 -3.03
N LYS A 12 4.16 4.74 -4.08
CA LYS A 12 3.13 3.71 -3.97
C LYS A 12 3.62 2.51 -3.16
N LEU A 13 4.85 2.04 -3.40
CA LEU A 13 5.42 0.91 -2.68
C LEU A 13 5.52 1.20 -1.18
N VAL A 14 6.04 2.38 -0.81
CA VAL A 14 6.12 2.83 0.59
C VAL A 14 4.72 2.96 1.20
N PHE A 15 3.77 3.54 0.47
CA PHE A 15 2.38 3.68 0.93
C PHE A 15 1.73 2.31 1.22
N PHE A 16 1.81 1.36 0.29
CA PHE A 16 1.24 0.03 0.48
C PHE A 16 1.97 -0.78 1.55
N THR A 17 3.29 -0.59 1.69
CA THR A 17 4.06 -1.20 2.79
C THR A 17 3.56 -0.68 4.14
N ALA A 18 3.39 0.63 4.28
CA ALA A 18 2.82 1.22 5.48
C ALA A 18 1.38 0.74 5.72
N ALA A 19 0.55 0.68 4.68
CA ALA A 19 -0.83 0.20 4.77
C ALA A 19 -0.91 -1.26 5.22
N MET A 20 -0.02 -2.14 4.74
CA MET A 20 0.05 -3.55 5.16
C MET A 20 0.36 -3.72 6.65
N ILE A 21 0.98 -2.73 7.29
CA ILE A 21 1.25 -2.74 8.74
C ILE A 21 0.11 -2.04 9.49
N ILE A 22 -0.22 -0.81 9.08
CA ILE A 22 -1.14 0.06 9.81
C ILE A 22 -2.57 -0.49 9.75
N CYS A 23 -3.06 -0.92 8.59
CA CYS A 23 -4.46 -1.34 8.44
C CYS A 23 -4.77 -2.60 9.27
N PRO A 24 -3.99 -3.70 9.22
CA PRO A 24 -4.26 -4.87 10.05
C PRO A 24 -4.10 -4.59 11.55
N VAL A 25 -3.10 -3.79 11.96
CA VAL A 25 -2.87 -3.45 13.38
C VAL A 25 -4.00 -2.55 13.91
N ALA A 26 -4.39 -1.51 13.16
CA ALA A 26 -5.52 -0.65 13.53
C ALA A 26 -6.82 -1.47 13.61
N THR A 27 -7.05 -2.36 12.65
CA THR A 27 -8.20 -3.27 12.65
C THR A 27 -8.19 -4.14 13.90
N PHE A 28 -7.04 -4.72 14.27
CA PHE A 28 -6.94 -5.56 15.46
C PHE A 28 -7.38 -4.79 16.72
N PHE A 29 -6.84 -3.60 16.97
CA PHE A 29 -7.18 -2.82 18.17
C PHE A 29 -8.61 -2.28 18.18
N ILE A 30 -9.11 -1.81 17.04
CA ILE A 30 -10.50 -1.36 16.90
C ILE A 30 -11.46 -2.52 17.17
N CYS A 31 -11.21 -3.67 16.53
CA CYS A 31 -11.98 -4.89 16.73
C CYS A 31 -11.86 -5.36 18.19
N GLN A 32 -10.70 -5.23 18.81
CA GLN A 32 -10.51 -5.62 20.20
C GLN A 32 -11.34 -4.79 21.19
N TYR A 33 -11.44 -3.49 20.93
CA TYR A 33 -12.26 -2.57 21.69
C TYR A 33 -13.77 -2.86 21.52
N LEU A 34 -14.20 -3.20 20.31
CA LEU A 34 -15.61 -3.50 19.99
C LEU A 34 -16.08 -4.86 20.50
N PHE A 35 -15.26 -5.91 20.35
CA PHE A 35 -15.65 -7.30 20.63
C PHE A 35 -15.16 -7.80 22.00
N SER A 36 -15.20 -6.93 23.02
CA SER A 36 -14.94 -7.28 24.43
C SER A 36 -13.64 -8.07 24.65
N ASN A 37 -12.56 -7.64 24.02
CA ASN A 37 -11.24 -8.27 24.14
C ASN A 37 -11.15 -9.73 23.64
N ASN A 38 -12.00 -10.14 22.69
CA ASN A 38 -11.84 -11.43 22.00
C ASN A 38 -10.73 -11.40 20.94
N ALA A 39 -9.55 -11.94 21.28
CA ALA A 39 -8.37 -11.96 20.41
C ALA A 39 -8.54 -12.81 19.13
N ILE A 40 -9.42 -13.81 19.15
CA ILE A 40 -9.65 -14.70 18.00
C ILE A 40 -10.40 -13.95 16.89
N ILE A 41 -11.43 -13.18 17.27
CA ILE A 41 -12.21 -12.38 16.33
C ILE A 41 -11.34 -11.23 15.79
N SER A 42 -10.65 -10.49 16.66
CA SER A 42 -9.79 -9.38 16.23
C SER A 42 -8.63 -9.83 15.34
N GLY A 43 -8.00 -10.95 15.67
CA GLY A 43 -6.97 -11.57 14.85
C GLY A 43 -7.50 -12.04 13.50
N GLY A 44 -8.64 -12.73 13.48
CA GLY A 44 -9.27 -13.20 12.24
C GLY A 44 -9.66 -12.07 11.29
N VAL A 45 -10.27 -11.00 11.82
CA VAL A 45 -10.64 -9.82 11.04
C VAL A 45 -9.39 -9.07 10.56
N SER A 46 -8.35 -8.97 11.39
CA SER A 46 -7.06 -8.37 10.99
C SER A 46 -6.39 -9.15 9.84
N ALA A 47 -6.39 -10.48 9.90
CA ALA A 47 -5.88 -11.34 8.83
C ALA A 47 -6.68 -11.18 7.53
N LEU A 48 -8.01 -11.04 7.62
CA LEU A 48 -8.85 -10.75 6.46
C LEU A 48 -8.48 -9.39 5.85
N VAL A 49 -8.33 -8.35 6.67
CA VAL A 49 -7.92 -7.01 6.20
C VAL A 49 -6.53 -7.05 5.54
N ALA A 50 -5.57 -7.81 6.07
CA ALA A 50 -4.25 -7.95 5.44
C ALA A 50 -4.35 -8.49 4.00
N ASN A 51 -5.21 -9.50 3.77
CA ASN A 51 -5.45 -10.03 2.42
C ASN A 51 -6.13 -9.01 1.50
N ILE A 52 -7.06 -8.21 2.02
CA ILE A 52 -7.70 -7.14 1.25
C ILE A 52 -6.66 -6.10 0.81
N VAL A 53 -5.76 -5.68 1.71
CA VAL A 53 -4.68 -4.74 1.40
C VAL A 53 -3.73 -5.34 0.35
N LEU A 54 -3.39 -6.62 0.47
CA LEU A 54 -2.54 -7.32 -0.51
C LEU A 54 -3.18 -7.34 -1.89
N ILE A 55 -4.47 -7.69 -1.99
CA ILE A 55 -5.20 -7.67 -3.26
C ILE A 55 -5.22 -6.24 -3.83
N GLY A 56 -5.47 -5.23 -2.99
CA GLY A 56 -5.44 -3.83 -3.40
C GLY A 56 -4.07 -3.39 -3.95
N TYR A 57 -2.98 -3.83 -3.32
CA TYR A 57 -1.63 -3.60 -3.83
C TYR A 57 -1.41 -4.24 -5.21
N VAL A 58 -1.85 -5.48 -5.38
CA VAL A 58 -1.72 -6.20 -6.67
C VAL A 58 -2.51 -5.50 -7.78
N VAL A 59 -3.75 -5.09 -7.50
CA VAL A 59 -4.57 -4.35 -8.46
C VAL A 59 -3.91 -3.01 -8.82
N ALA A 60 -3.43 -2.25 -7.82
CA ALA A 60 -2.76 -0.98 -8.06
C ALA A 60 -1.46 -1.14 -8.88
N ALA A 61 -0.75 -2.25 -8.71
CA ALA A 61 0.43 -2.57 -9.49
C ALA A 61 0.09 -2.89 -10.96
N PHE A 62 -1.03 -3.55 -11.24
CA PHE A 62 -1.48 -3.79 -12.61
C PHE A 62 -2.06 -2.55 -13.29
N MET A 63 -2.61 -1.60 -12.53
CA MET A 63 -3.11 -0.32 -13.05
C MET A 63 -2.00 0.72 -13.28
N GLU A 64 -0.75 0.40 -12.91
CA GLU A 64 0.38 1.27 -13.17
C GLU A 64 0.82 1.12 -14.63
N ASP A 65 0.25 1.97 -15.49
CA ASP A 65 0.69 2.10 -16.89
C ASP A 65 2.16 2.53 -16.91
N THR A 66 3.00 1.73 -17.58
CA THR A 66 4.44 2.01 -17.72
C THR A 66 4.76 2.97 -18.87
N THR A 67 3.75 3.53 -19.54
CA THR A 67 3.91 4.18 -20.85
C THR A 67 4.36 5.65 -20.79
N GLU A 68 4.33 6.34 -19.66
CA GLU A 68 4.95 7.66 -19.53
C GLU A 68 6.47 7.53 -19.28
N GLN A 69 7.18 6.99 -20.29
CA GLN A 69 8.64 6.99 -20.40
C GLN A 69 9.14 8.10 -21.34
N GLU A 70 8.41 9.22 -21.44
CA GLU A 70 8.99 10.40 -22.09
C GLU A 70 9.81 11.16 -21.03
N PRO A 71 11.15 11.14 -21.12
CA PRO A 71 11.98 11.93 -20.22
C PRO A 71 11.61 13.41 -20.44
N GLU A 72 11.07 14.06 -19.42
CA GLU A 72 10.93 15.52 -19.36
C GLU A 72 12.34 16.16 -19.32
N GLU A 73 13.07 16.13 -20.44
CA GLU A 73 14.30 16.91 -20.61
C GLU A 73 14.02 18.37 -20.99
N THR A 74 12.77 18.78 -21.21
CA THR A 74 12.50 20.11 -21.82
C THR A 74 12.11 21.25 -20.90
N LYS A 75 11.97 21.08 -19.58
CA LYS A 75 11.52 22.19 -18.70
C LYS A 75 12.60 22.94 -17.91
N LYS A 76 13.89 22.64 -18.09
CA LYS A 76 14.98 23.45 -17.50
C LYS A 76 15.71 24.36 -18.50
N SER A 77 15.06 24.72 -19.61
CA SER A 77 15.49 25.86 -20.43
C SER A 77 14.79 27.13 -19.94
N ARG A 78 15.17 27.61 -18.76
CA ARG A 78 15.00 29.00 -18.30
C ARG A 78 16.07 29.35 -17.28
#